data_AF-A0A2Z4Z5G8-F1
#
_entry.id   AF-A0A2Z4Z5G8-F1
#
_cell.length_a   1.000
_cell.length_b   1.000
_cell.length_c   1.000
_cell.angle_alpha   90.00
_cell.angle_beta   90.00
_cell.angle_gamma   90.00
#
_symmetry.space_group_name_H-M   'P 1'
#
loop_
_entity.id
_entity.type
_entity.pdbx_description
1 polymer ?
#
loop_
_entity_poly.entity_id
_entity_poly.type
_entity_poly.pdbx_seq_one_letter_code
_entity_poly.pdbx_strand_id
1 'polypeptide(L)' 'MNNQALVLHRRMRSLAPDMLHCREVELRLAEDGRHVLLSRYVELYRHEHVSWCAIQQHRVPLARMVRWMVDNGEQVRS' A
#
# COMPACT_ATOMS: atom_id res chain seq x y z
N MET A 1 15.23 0.75 13.86
CA MET A 1 13.94 1.45 13.95
C MET A 1 12.91 0.59 13.23
N ASN A 2 11.77 0.30 13.85
CA ASN A 2 10.73 -0.52 13.21
C ASN A 2 10.08 0.35 12.13
N ASN A 3 10.47 0.18 10.85
CA ASN A 3 9.83 0.86 9.72
C ASN A 3 8.46 0.23 9.47
N GLN A 4 7.53 0.47 10.39
CA GLN A 4 6.15 0.05 10.28
C GLN A 4 5.55 0.65 9.00
N ALA A 5 4.82 -0.19 8.26
CA ALA A 5 4.11 0.26 7.08
C ALA A 5 2.92 1.13 7.49
N LEU A 6 2.74 2.26 6.80
CA LEU A 6 1.52 3.03 6.83
C LEU A 6 0.53 2.40 5.85
N VAL A 7 -0.56 1.84 6.35
CA VAL A 7 -1.66 1.35 5.52
C VAL A 7 -2.48 2.54 5.05
N LEU A 8 -2.36 2.87 3.77
CA LEU A 8 -3.08 4.00 3.16
C LEU A 8 -4.51 3.61 2.80
N HIS A 9 -4.72 2.38 2.37
CA HIS A 9 -6.01 1.87 1.98
C HIS A 9 -6.06 0.35 2.16
N ARG A 10 -7.08 -0.15 2.84
CA ARG A 10 -7.38 -1.59 2.92
C ARG A 10 -8.85 -1.81 2.63
N ARG A 11 -9.14 -2.78 1.77
CA ARG A 11 -10.50 -3.22 1.47
C ARG A 11 -10.55 -4.73 1.41
N MET A 12 -11.45 -5.31 2.19
CA MET A 12 -11.79 -6.73 2.14
C MET A 12 -13.22 -6.88 1.67
N ARG A 13 -13.47 -7.86 0.81
CA ARG A 13 -14.83 -8.22 0.38
C ARG A 13 -14.96 -9.73 0.36
N SER A 14 -16.07 -10.24 0.88
CA SER A 14 -16.53 -11.58 0.54
C SER A 14 -17.13 -11.54 -0.86
N LEU A 15 -16.64 -12.41 -1.73
CA LEU A 15 -17.18 -12.60 -3.07
C LEU A 15 -18.07 -13.86 -3.16
N ALA A 16 -17.85 -14.80 -2.24
CA ALA A 16 -18.66 -15.99 -1.99
C ALA A 16 -18.43 -16.45 -0.54
N PRO A 17 -19.23 -17.38 0.02
CA PRO A 17 -19.07 -17.86 1.40
C PRO A 17 -17.66 -18.37 1.74
N ASP A 18 -16.95 -18.91 0.77
CA ASP A 18 -15.60 -19.48 0.89
C ASP A 18 -14.50 -18.62 0.20
N MET A 19 -14.87 -17.46 -0.35
CA MET A 19 -13.97 -16.62 -1.15
C MET A 19 -13.87 -15.19 -0.61
N LEU A 20 -12.65 -14.79 -0.25
CA LEU A 20 -12.32 -13.45 0.21
C LEU A 20 -11.37 -12.76 -0.77
N HIS A 21 -11.66 -11.52 -1.09
CA HIS A 21 -10.81 -10.66 -1.89
C HIS A 21 -10.31 -9.51 -1.04
N CYS A 22 -8.99 -9.46 -0.82
CA CYS A 22 -8.29 -8.42 -0.12
C CYS A 22 -7.55 -7.54 -1.12
N ARG A 23 -7.62 -6.22 -0.92
CA ARG A 23 -6.81 -5.23 -1.63
C ARG A 23 -6.26 -4.26 -0.61
N GLU A 24 -4.95 -4.05 -0.65
CA GLU A 24 -4.25 -3.15 0.25
C GLU A 24 -3.23 -2.28 -0.50
N VAL A 25 -3.07 -1.05 -0.02
CA VAL A 25 -2.01 -0.12 -0.41
C VAL A 25 -1.28 0.30 0.85
N GLU A 26 0.02 0.01 0.89
CA GLU A 26 0.91 0.35 1.98
C GLU A 26 2.02 1.29 1.51
N LEU A 27 2.49 2.13 2.43
CA LEU A 27 3.68 2.94 2.25
C LEU A 27 4.68 2.64 3.38
N ARG A 28 5.92 2.34 3.03
CA ARG A 28 6.99 2.06 3.99
C ARG A 28 8.24 2.86 3.67
N LEU A 29 8.93 3.38 4.68
CA LEU A 29 10.26 3.94 4.48
C LEU A 29 11.25 2.79 4.17
N ALA A 30 12.03 2.92 3.11
CA ALA A 30 13.10 1.98 2.80
C ALA A 30 14.22 2.07 3.84
N GLU A 31 15.02 1.02 3.97
CA GLU A 31 16.13 0.97 4.94
C GLU A 31 17.17 2.07 4.71
N ASP A 32 17.30 2.55 3.47
CA ASP A 32 18.22 3.63 3.12
C ASP A 32 17.77 5.03 3.59
N GLY A 33 16.55 5.14 4.16
CA GLY A 33 15.97 6.40 4.64
C GLY A 33 15.70 7.45 3.55
N ARG A 34 15.97 7.14 2.28
CA ARG A 34 15.89 8.08 1.14
C ARG A 34 14.77 7.73 0.17
N HIS A 35 14.21 6.53 0.27
CA HIS A 35 13.11 6.08 -0.56
C HIS A 35 11.93 5.64 0.28
N VAL A 36 10.75 5.74 -0.31
CA VAL A 36 9.55 5.05 0.16
C VAL A 36 9.21 3.92 -0.79
N LEU A 37 8.77 2.80 -0.23
CA LEU A 37 8.19 1.67 -0.94
C LEU A 37 6.68 1.83 -0.89
N LEU A 38 6.07 2.03 -2.06
CA LEU A 38 4.62 1.98 -2.24
C LEU A 38 4.29 0.57 -2.73
N SER A 39 3.62 -0.20 -1.88
CA SER A 39 3.23 -1.58 -2.16
C SER A 39 1.73 -1.65 -2.37
N ARG A 40 1.32 -2.27 -3.47
CA ARG A 40 -0.08 -2.54 -3.79
C ARG A 40 -0.28 -4.05 -3.80
N TYR A 41 -1.01 -4.52 -2.81
CA TYR A 41 -1.31 -5.91 -2.55
C TYR A 41 -2.72 -6.25 -3.02
N VAL A 42 -2.87 -7.38 -3.69
CA VAL A 42 -4.17 -8.00 -3.98
C VAL A 42 -4.07 -9.48 -3.71
N GLU A 43 -5.00 -10.01 -2.92
CA GLU A 43 -5.10 -11.42 -2.61
C GLU A 43 -6.53 -11.91 -2.78
N LEU A 44 -6.68 -13.04 -3.46
CA LEU A 44 -7.91 -13.80 -3.53
C LEU A 44 -7.69 -15.09 -2.74
N TYR A 45 -8.28 -15.16 -1.56
CA TYR A 45 -8.30 -16.33 -0.71
C TYR A 45 -9.51 -17.21 -1.03
N ARG A 46 -9.28 -18.52 -1.13
CA ARG A 46 -10.32 -19.56 -1.23
C ARG A 46 -9.98 -20.69 -0.26
N HIS A 47 -10.97 -21.18 0.48
CA HIS A 47 -10.73 -22.17 1.53
C HIS A 47 -10.18 -23.51 1.00
N GLU A 48 -10.62 -23.94 -0.19
CA GLU A 48 -10.29 -25.27 -0.74
C GLU A 48 -9.32 -25.24 -1.94
N HIS A 49 -8.88 -24.05 -2.38
CA HIS A 49 -8.10 -23.89 -3.60
C HIS A 49 -6.89 -22.96 -3.41
N VAL A 50 -5.97 -23.00 -4.38
CA VAL A 50 -4.80 -22.11 -4.45
C VAL A 50 -5.27 -20.65 -4.38
N SER A 51 -4.79 -19.93 -3.36
CA SER A 51 -4.96 -18.49 -3.25
C SER A 51 -4.11 -17.79 -4.30
N TRP A 52 -4.67 -16.76 -4.94
CA TRP A 52 -3.95 -15.92 -5.88
C TRP A 52 -3.47 -14.67 -5.16
N CYS A 53 -2.19 -14.32 -5.31
CA CYS A 53 -1.59 -13.14 -4.72
C CYS A 53 -0.78 -12.38 -5.77
N ALA A 54 -0.98 -11.07 -5.84
CA ALA A 54 -0.19 -10.17 -6.65
C ALA A 54 0.28 -8.98 -5.82
N ILE A 55 1.58 -8.70 -5.91
CA ILE A 55 2.22 -7.57 -5.25
C ILE A 55 2.92 -6.73 -6.32
N GLN A 56 2.53 -5.46 -6.39
CA GLN A 56 3.24 -4.47 -7.19
C GLN A 56 3.91 -3.49 -6.25
N GLN A 57 5.22 -3.32 -6.40
CA GLN A 57 6.00 -2.43 -5.54
C GLN A 57 6.69 -1.36 -6.38
N HIS A 58 6.56 -0.11 -5.95
CA HIS A 58 7.27 1.03 -6.51
C HIS A 58 8.20 1.62 -5.46
N ARG A 59 9.44 1.90 -5.87
CA ARG A 59 10.40 2.63 -5.05
C ARG A 59 10.42 4.08 -5.52
N VAL A 60 10.12 4.99 -4.60
CA VAL A 60 9.97 6.42 -4.90
C VAL A 60 10.95 7.21 -4.04
N PRO A 61 11.78 8.10 -4.62
CA PRO A 61 12.63 8.99 -3.83
C PRO A 61 11.77 9.86 -2.90
N LEU A 62 12.05 9.83 -1.60
CA LEU A 62 11.26 10.54 -0.58
C LEU A 62 11.23 12.04 -0.86
N ALA A 63 12.38 12.65 -1.18
CA ALA A 63 12.46 14.06 -1.51
C ALA A 63 11.58 14.46 -2.70
N ARG A 64 11.44 13.58 -3.70
CA ARG A 64 10.58 13.83 -4.87
C ARG A 64 9.11 13.75 -4.50
N MET A 65 8.73 12.77 -3.66
CA MET A 65 7.36 12.66 -3.15
C MET A 65 6.98 13.88 -2.32
N VAL A 66 7.85 14.30 -1.38
CA VAL A 66 7.63 15.48 -0.53
C VAL A 66 7.45 16.74 -1.37
N ARG A 67 8.34 16.98 -2.35
CA ARG A 67 8.19 18.14 -3.24
C ARG A 67 6.86 18.11 -4.00
N TRP A 68 6.48 16.96 -4.55
CA TRP A 68 5.18 16.83 -5.22
C TRP A 68 4.01 17.14 -4.28
N MET A 69 4.04 16.68 -3.02
CA MET A 69 2.99 16.98 -2.04
C MET A 69 2.93 18.48 -1.69
N VAL A 70 4.07 19.16 -1.61
CA VAL A 70 4.10 20.62 -1.41
C VAL A 70 3.49 21.35 -2.61
N ASP A 71 3.82 20.91 -3.82
CA ASP A 71 3.36 21.56 -5.05
C ASP A 71 1.88 21.30 -5.36
N ASN A 72 1.30 20.19 -4.87
CA ASN A 72 -0.05 19.72 -5.24
C ASN A 72 -1.01 19.55 -4.06
N GLY A 73 -0.54 19.73 -2.82
CA GLY A 73 -1.35 19.57 -1.62
C GLY A 73 -2.34 20.72 -1.44
N GLU A 74 -3.53 20.41 -0.93
CA GLU A 74 -4.50 21.42 -0.54
C GLU A 74 -4.05 22.14 0.74
N GLN A 75 -4.09 23.47 0.74
CA GLN A 75 -3.82 24.24 1.95
C GLN A 75 -4.99 24.11 2.92
N VAL A 76 -4.72 23.54 4.09
CA VAL A 76 -5.65 23.58 5.22
C VAL A 76 -5.51 24.94 5.89
N ARG A 77 -6.55 25.79 5.79
CA ARG A 77 -6.62 27.03 6.58
C ARG A 77 -7.05 26.67 8.00
N SER A 78 -6.18 26.93 8.97
CA SER A 78 -6.46 26.85 10.41
C SER A 78 -7.19 28.09 10.90
#